data_AF-A0A3N5VQZ8-F1
#
_entry.id   AF-A0A3N5VQZ8-F1
#
_cell.length_a   1.000
_cell.length_b   1.000
_cell.length_c   1.000
_cell.angle_alpha   90.00
_cell.angle_beta   90.00
_cell.angle_gamma   90.00
#
_symmetry.space_group_name_H-M   'P 1'
#
loop_
_entity.id
_entity.type
_entity.pdbx_description
1 polymer ?
#
loop_
_entity_poly.entity_id
_entity_poly.type
_entity_poly.pdbx_seq_one_letter_code
_entity_poly.pdbx_strand_id
1 'polypeptide(L)'
;IMLRYTAFGRELYAIGGNQEAARLSGIPVKRRIITGFLISASLSALAALILIARVSSAQPTAGVGDELNAVGAVLIGGASLSGGAGTVIGTIAGVLILGMISNGLNLLQVNPFYQYIIKGLIILFAILMDQWGRQH
;
A
#
# COMPACT_ATOMS: atom_id res chain seq x y z
N ILE A 1 9.65 -12.14 -4.82
CA ILE A 1 10.43 -13.32 -4.34
C ILE A 1 10.39 -13.42 -2.81
N MET A 2 10.68 -12.34 -2.07
CA MET A 2 10.71 -12.36 -0.60
C MET A 2 9.39 -12.81 0.06
N LEU A 3 8.25 -12.21 -0.31
CA LEU A 3 6.95 -12.56 0.31
C LEU A 3 6.42 -13.97 -0.04
N ARG A 4 6.76 -14.50 -1.22
CA ARG A 4 6.22 -15.79 -1.70
C ARG A 4 7.08 -17.00 -1.34
N TYR A 5 8.39 -16.81 -1.17
CA TYR A 5 9.35 -17.92 -1.02
C TYR A 5 10.14 -17.92 0.28
N THR A 6 10.07 -16.87 1.11
CA THR A 6 10.77 -16.84 2.41
C THR A 6 9.86 -17.22 3.57
N ALA A 7 10.43 -17.79 4.63
CA ALA A 7 9.71 -18.05 5.88
C ALA A 7 9.09 -16.75 6.44
N PHE A 8 9.81 -15.63 6.33
CA PHE A 8 9.33 -14.31 6.75
C PHE A 8 8.02 -13.90 6.06
N GLY A 9 7.93 -14.10 4.74
CA GLY A 9 6.73 -13.79 3.97
C GLY A 9 5.53 -14.65 4.37
N ARG A 10 5.72 -15.97 4.48
CA ARG A 10 4.65 -16.90 4.92
C ARG A 10 4.15 -16.59 6.32
N GLU A 11 5.06 -16.27 7.25
CA GLU A 11 4.69 -15.87 8.61
C GLU A 11 3.89 -14.57 8.62
N LEU A 12 4.23 -13.58 7.76
CA LEU A 12 3.45 -12.34 7.61
C LEU A 12 2.05 -12.58 7.05
N TYR A 13 1.89 -13.44 6.04
CA TYR A 13 0.56 -13.82 5.54
C TYR A 13 -0.26 -14.56 6.61
N ALA A 14 0.36 -15.48 7.37
CA ALA A 14 -0.31 -16.19 8.45
C ALA A 14 -0.77 -15.24 9.56
N ILE A 15 0.07 -14.29 9.98
CA ILE A 15 -0.29 -13.24 10.95
C ILE A 15 -1.45 -12.39 10.41
N GLY A 16 -1.41 -12.02 9.13
CA GLY A 16 -2.46 -11.21 8.50
C GLY A 16 -3.80 -11.93 8.34
N GLY A 17 -3.80 -13.26 8.19
CA GLY A 17 -5.03 -14.04 8.12
C GLY A 17 -5.65 -14.31 9.49
N ASN A 18 -4.85 -14.74 10.47
CA ASN A 18 -5.29 -14.91 11.85
C ASN A 18 -4.10 -14.82 12.82
N GLN A 19 -4.00 -13.68 13.51
CA GLN A 19 -2.92 -13.41 14.44
C GLN A 19 -2.87 -14.40 15.62
N GLU A 20 -4.02 -14.87 16.10
CA GLU A 20 -4.09 -15.79 17.23
C GLU A 20 -3.64 -17.20 16.83
N ALA A 21 -4.10 -17.68 15.66
CA ALA A 21 -3.64 -18.95 15.10
C ALA A 21 -2.13 -18.94 14.81
N ALA A 22 -1.61 -17.82 14.29
CA ALA A 22 -0.17 -17.65 14.06
C ALA A 22 0.63 -17.74 15.37
N ARG A 23 0.14 -17.12 16.45
CA ARG A 23 0.77 -17.19 17.78
C ARG A 23 0.77 -18.62 18.33
N LEU A 24 -0.35 -19.34 18.21
CA LEU A 24 -0.47 -20.74 18.63
C LEU A 24 0.44 -21.67 17.82
N SER A 25 0.75 -21.31 16.58
CA SER A 25 1.68 -22.04 15.70
C SER A 25 3.16 -21.73 15.96
N GLY A 26 3.49 -21.01 17.04
CA GLY A 26 4.87 -20.69 17.42
C GLY A 26 5.51 -19.54 16.64
N ILE A 27 4.75 -18.80 15.84
CA ILE A 27 5.26 -17.62 15.11
C ILE A 27 5.48 -16.47 16.09
N PRO A 28 6.67 -15.84 16.13
CA PRO A 28 6.94 -14.71 17.01
C PRO A 28 6.28 -13.42 16.46
N VAL A 29 4.95 -13.35 16.56
CA VAL A 29 4.08 -12.30 15.99
C VAL A 29 4.62 -10.90 16.25
N LYS A 30 4.90 -10.56 17.52
CA LYS A 30 5.41 -9.22 17.90
C LYS A 30 6.69 -8.85 17.16
N ARG A 31 7.65 -9.77 17.07
CA ARG A 31 8.95 -9.53 16.41
C ARG A 31 8.77 -9.34 14.90
N ARG A 32 7.87 -10.10 14.28
CA ARG A 32 7.57 -9.97 12.85
C ARG A 32 6.89 -8.67 12.50
N ILE A 33 5.92 -8.24 13.31
CA ILE A 33 5.25 -6.93 13.15
C ILE A 33 6.26 -5.79 13.28
N ILE A 34 7.10 -5.79 14.32
CA ILE A 34 8.15 -4.77 14.51
C ILE A 34 9.11 -4.73 13.32
N THR A 35 9.54 -5.90 12.84
CA THR A 35 10.42 -5.99 11.67
C THR A 35 9.75 -5.42 10.41
N GLY A 36 8.45 -5.67 10.22
CA GLY A 36 7.66 -5.10 9.13
C GLY A 36 7.60 -3.57 9.20
N PHE A 37 7.33 -3.01 10.37
CA PHE A 37 7.34 -1.56 10.58
C PHE A 37 8.73 -0.94 10.35
N LEU A 38 9.80 -1.60 10.77
CA LEU A 38 11.17 -1.13 10.52
C LEU A 38 11.51 -1.07 9.03
N ILE A 39 11.10 -2.09 8.25
CA ILE A 39 11.27 -2.11 6.81
C ILE A 39 10.44 -1.00 6.15
N SER A 40 9.19 -0.82 6.57
CA SER A 40 8.35 0.26 6.03
C SER A 40 8.93 1.63 6.36
N ALA A 41 9.41 1.84 7.60
CA ALA A 41 9.98 3.10 8.03
C ALA A 41 11.27 3.43 7.27
N SER A 42 12.15 2.45 7.01
CA SER A 42 13.37 2.67 6.24
C SER A 42 13.06 3.01 4.77
N LEU A 43 12.09 2.33 4.16
CA LEU A 43 11.62 2.64 2.81
C LEU A 43 10.96 4.02 2.73
N SER A 44 10.13 4.38 3.70
CA SER A 44 9.52 5.72 3.77
C SER A 44 10.57 6.82 3.96
N ALA A 45 11.60 6.58 4.78
CA ALA A 45 12.70 7.52 4.95
C ALA A 45 13.47 7.72 3.63
N LEU A 46 13.76 6.64 2.90
CA LEU A 46 14.38 6.73 1.57
C LEU A 46 13.50 7.49 0.57
N ALA A 47 12.20 7.21 0.54
CA ALA A 47 11.25 7.91 -0.33
C ALA A 47 11.18 9.41 -0.01
N ALA A 48 11.18 9.78 1.28
CA ALA A 48 11.20 11.16 1.73
C ALA A 48 12.48 11.89 1.30
N LEU A 49 13.65 11.25 1.41
CA LEU A 49 14.92 11.82 0.93
C LEU A 49 14.88 12.09 -0.58
N ILE A 50 14.33 11.17 -1.37
CA ILE A 50 14.15 11.35 -2.81
C ILE A 50 13.19 12.52 -3.10
N LEU A 51 12.09 12.63 -2.36
CA LEU A 51 11.11 13.70 -2.53
C LEU A 51 11.72 15.08 -2.20
N ILE A 52 12.46 15.19 -1.10
CA ILE A 52 13.15 16.41 -0.70
C ILE A 52 14.17 16.82 -1.77
N ALA A 53 14.95 15.86 -2.29
CA ALA A 53 15.91 16.11 -3.36
C ALA A 53 15.23 16.58 -4.66
N ARG A 54 14.01 16.10 -4.95
CA ARG A 54 13.24 16.49 -6.14
C ARG A 54 12.63 17.89 -6.02
N VAL A 55 12.10 18.23 -4.85
CA VAL A 55 11.38 19.50 -4.61
C VAL A 55 12.34 20.63 -4.20
N SER A 56 13.60 20.30 -3.88
CA SER A 56 14.62 21.24 -3.38
C SER A 56 14.18 22.06 -2.16
N SER A 57 13.12 21.61 -1.47
CA SER A 57 12.51 22.26 -0.31
C SER A 57 11.90 21.22 0.60
N ALA A 58 12.16 21.33 1.90
CA ALA A 58 11.52 20.52 2.92
C ALA A 58 10.15 21.11 3.27
N GLN A 59 9.23 21.08 2.31
CA GLN A 59 7.87 21.55 2.53
C GLN A 59 7.09 20.49 3.33
N PRO A 60 6.47 20.83 4.48
CA PRO A 60 5.75 19.87 5.31
C PRO A 60 4.47 19.33 4.62
N THR A 61 4.00 20.00 3.57
CA THR A 61 2.86 19.56 2.76
C THR A 61 3.27 18.66 1.59
N ALA A 62 4.57 18.48 1.33
CA ALA A 62 5.05 17.57 0.29
C ALA A 62 4.83 16.13 0.75
N GLY A 63 3.91 15.43 0.08
CA GLY A 63 3.52 14.05 0.39
C GLY A 63 2.12 13.90 0.99
N VAL A 64 1.41 15.00 1.26
CA VAL A 64 0.03 14.93 1.78
C VAL A 64 -0.86 14.21 0.76
N GLY A 65 -1.45 13.09 1.18
CA GLY A 65 -2.34 12.28 0.34
C GLY A 65 -1.63 11.16 -0.42
N ASP A 66 -0.29 11.07 -0.34
CA ASP A 66 0.44 9.92 -0.88
C ASP A 66 0.19 8.66 -0.04
N GLU A 67 -0.18 8.79 1.23
CA GLU A 67 -0.61 7.67 2.05
C GLU A 67 -1.90 7.03 1.49
N LEU A 68 -2.86 7.87 1.13
CA LEU A 68 -4.12 7.44 0.51
C LEU A 68 -3.87 6.79 -0.86
N ASN A 69 -2.96 7.36 -1.65
CA ASN A 69 -2.54 6.77 -2.92
C ASN A 69 -1.87 5.41 -2.72
N ALA A 70 -1.03 5.26 -1.70
CA ALA A 70 -0.35 4.01 -1.39
C ALA A 70 -1.35 2.90 -1.01
N VAL A 71 -2.31 3.20 -0.13
CA VAL A 71 -3.37 2.25 0.25
C VAL A 71 -4.23 1.89 -0.96
N GLY A 72 -4.63 2.88 -1.75
CA GLY A 72 -5.40 2.69 -2.98
C GLY A 72 -4.71 1.78 -4.00
N ALA A 73 -3.43 2.03 -4.27
CA ALA A 73 -2.63 1.27 -5.22
C ALA A 73 -2.54 -0.21 -4.82
N VAL A 74 -2.30 -0.47 -3.53
CA VAL A 74 -2.18 -1.81 -2.98
C VAL A 74 -3.51 -2.56 -3.08
N LEU A 75 -4.64 -1.87 -2.83
CA LEU A 75 -5.99 -2.43 -2.96
C LEU A 75 -6.38 -2.74 -4.40
N ILE A 76 -6.12 -1.82 -5.33
CA ILE A 76 -6.32 -2.06 -6.77
C ILE A 76 -5.46 -3.24 -7.24
N GLY A 77 -4.27 -3.38 -6.65
CA GLY A 77 -3.39 -4.53 -6.85
C GLY A 77 -3.89 -5.85 -6.25
N GLY A 78 -5.05 -5.88 -5.60
CA GLY A 78 -5.69 -7.08 -5.07
C GLY A 78 -5.17 -7.53 -3.70
N ALA A 79 -4.55 -6.63 -2.92
CA ALA A 79 -4.26 -6.92 -1.52
C ALA A 79 -5.46 -6.60 -0.63
N SER A 80 -5.70 -7.44 0.37
CA SER A 80 -6.83 -7.30 1.29
C SER A 80 -6.53 -6.34 2.42
N LEU A 81 -7.49 -5.48 2.75
CA LEU A 81 -7.45 -4.60 3.94
C LEU A 81 -7.43 -5.39 5.26
N SER A 82 -8.06 -6.57 5.27
CA SER A 82 -8.13 -7.42 6.46
C SER A 82 -6.84 -8.21 6.70
N GLY A 83 -5.92 -8.22 5.73
CA GLY A 83 -4.66 -8.95 5.80
C GLY A 83 -4.77 -10.38 5.27
N GLY A 84 -3.61 -11.03 5.14
CA GLY A 84 -3.52 -12.45 4.76
C GLY A 84 -3.67 -12.75 3.26
N ALA A 85 -4.00 -11.75 2.44
CA ALA A 85 -4.11 -11.89 0.98
C ALA A 85 -3.50 -10.70 0.23
N GLY A 86 -2.97 -10.98 -0.96
CA GLY A 86 -2.33 -10.00 -1.85
C GLY A 86 -1.01 -10.51 -2.41
N THR A 87 -0.51 -9.89 -3.48
CA THR A 87 0.81 -10.25 -4.06
C THR A 87 1.61 -9.00 -4.39
N VAL A 88 2.94 -9.10 -4.28
CA VAL A 88 3.84 -8.00 -4.66
C VAL A 88 3.65 -7.59 -6.13
N ILE A 89 3.41 -8.57 -7.02
CA ILE A 89 3.20 -8.30 -8.45
C ILE A 89 1.90 -7.51 -8.65
N GLY A 90 0.82 -7.91 -7.97
CA GLY A 90 -0.44 -7.18 -7.97
C GLY A 90 -0.27 -5.74 -7.45
N THR A 91 0.44 -5.56 -6.33
CA THR A 91 0.73 -4.23 -5.80
C THR A 91 1.52 -3.36 -6.78
N ILE A 92 2.56 -3.90 -7.43
CA ILE A 92 3.32 -3.16 -8.45
C ILE A 92 2.40 -2.73 -9.60
N ALA A 93 1.54 -3.63 -10.09
CA ALA A 93 0.58 -3.30 -11.13
C ALA A 93 -0.39 -2.20 -10.68
N GLY A 94 -0.91 -2.28 -9.45
CA GLY A 94 -1.80 -1.25 -8.90
C GLY A 94 -1.12 0.12 -8.73
N VAL A 95 0.14 0.15 -8.27
CA VAL A 95 0.95 1.39 -8.20
C VAL A 95 1.17 1.97 -9.60
N LEU A 96 1.46 1.14 -10.59
CA LEU A 96 1.62 1.59 -11.98
C LEU A 96 0.32 2.16 -12.55
N ILE A 97 -0.82 1.50 -12.32
CA ILE A 97 -2.14 1.97 -12.77
C ILE A 97 -2.47 3.34 -12.16
N LEU A 98 -2.35 3.49 -10.83
CA LEU A 98 -2.59 4.79 -10.19
C LEU A 98 -1.58 5.86 -10.62
N GLY A 99 -0.33 5.47 -10.86
CA GLY A 99 0.71 6.35 -11.40
C GLY A 99 0.36 6.85 -12.80
N MET A 100 -0.10 5.96 -13.69
CA MET A 100 -0.54 6.30 -15.04
C MET A 100 -1.78 7.19 -15.03
N ILE A 101 -2.78 6.90 -14.18
CA ILE A 101 -3.97 7.75 -14.03
C ILE A 101 -3.55 9.14 -13.54
N SER A 102 -2.70 9.21 -12.52
CA SER A 102 -2.20 10.50 -11.99
C SER A 102 -1.42 11.28 -13.05
N ASN A 103 -0.59 10.60 -13.85
CA ASN A 103 0.16 11.22 -14.93
C ASN A 103 -0.77 11.70 -16.06
N GLY A 104 -1.75 10.91 -16.46
CA GLY A 104 -2.74 11.26 -17.46
C GLY A 104 -3.59 12.46 -17.06
N LEU A 105 -4.10 12.49 -15.82
CA LEU A 105 -4.85 13.65 -15.31
C LEU A 105 -3.99 14.92 -15.28
N ASN A 106 -2.70 14.79 -14.96
CA ASN A 106 -1.76 15.91 -14.99
C ASN A 106 -1.50 16.41 -16.42
N LEU A 107 -1.31 15.51 -17.39
CA LEU A 107 -1.13 15.87 -18.81
C LEU A 107 -2.37 16.54 -19.41
N LEU A 108 -3.56 16.13 -18.99
CA LEU A 108 -4.82 16.77 -19.34
C LEU A 108 -5.05 18.11 -18.62
N GLN A 109 -4.08 18.56 -17.81
CA GLN A 109 -4.15 19.78 -17.00
C GLN A 109 -5.41 19.86 -16.13
N VAL A 110 -5.90 18.70 -15.66
CA VAL A 110 -7.03 18.65 -14.73
C VAL A 110 -6.61 19.31 -13.42
N ASN A 111 -7.42 20.24 -12.93
CA ASN A 111 -7.13 20.95 -11.68
C ASN A 111 -6.89 19.94 -10.53
N PRO A 112 -5.85 20.13 -9.70
CA PRO A 112 -5.54 19.25 -8.56
C PRO A 112 -6.73 18.93 -7.65
N PHE A 113 -7.65 19.88 -7.48
CA PHE A 113 -8.88 19.67 -6.72
C PHE A 113 -9.71 18.50 -7.27
N TYR A 114 -9.93 18.45 -8.58
CA TYR A 114 -10.65 17.34 -9.22
C TYR A 114 -9.82 16.05 -9.21
N GLN A 115 -8.49 16.14 -9.27
CA GLN A 115 -7.64 14.94 -9.15
C GLN A 115 -7.82 14.26 -7.78
N TYR A 116 -7.91 15.03 -6.69
CA TYR A 116 -8.17 14.47 -5.35
C TYR A 116 -9.54 13.78 -5.28
N ILE A 117 -10.59 14.38 -5.86
CA ILE A 117 -11.93 13.77 -5.89
C ILE A 117 -11.90 12.45 -6.66
N ILE A 118 -11.30 12.42 -7.85
CA ILE A 118 -11.21 11.23 -8.68
C ILE A 118 -10.42 10.13 -7.97
N LYS A 119 -9.27 10.46 -7.38
CA LYS A 119 -8.46 9.50 -6.61
C LYS A 119 -9.23 8.96 -5.41
N GLY A 120 -9.94 9.81 -4.68
CA GLY A 120 -10.79 9.40 -3.57
C GLY A 120 -11.89 8.43 -4.01
N LEU A 121 -12.56 8.70 -5.13
CA LEU A 121 -13.57 7.80 -5.70
C LEU A 121 -12.98 6.45 -6.12
N ILE A 122 -11.79 6.44 -6.74
CA ILE A 122 -11.11 5.18 -7.11
C ILE A 122 -10.81 4.33 -5.88
N ILE A 123 -10.30 4.96 -4.81
CA ILE A 123 -10.00 4.26 -3.55
C ILE A 123 -11.29 3.72 -2.93
N LEU A 124 -12.34 4.54 -2.84
CA LEU A 124 -13.64 4.10 -2.32
C LEU A 124 -14.18 2.90 -3.11
N PHE A 125 -14.08 2.94 -4.44
CA PHE A 125 -14.51 1.84 -5.29
C PHE A 125 -13.70 0.57 -5.04
N ALA A 126 -12.37 0.69 -4.92
CA ALA A 126 -11.50 -0.44 -4.60
C ALA A 126 -11.84 -1.07 -3.23
N ILE A 127 -12.13 -0.25 -2.21
CA ILE A 127 -12.55 -0.70 -0.88
C ILE A 127 -13.90 -1.43 -0.95
N LEU A 128 -14.87 -0.87 -1.68
CA LEU A 128 -16.20 -1.49 -1.83
C LEU A 128 -16.11 -2.84 -2.53
N MET A 129 -15.28 -2.95 -3.57
CA MET A 129 -15.01 -4.23 -4.24
C MET A 129 -14.36 -5.25 -3.29
N ASP A 130 -13.37 -4.81 -2.50
CA ASP A 130 -12.70 -5.67 -1.51
C ASP A 130 -13.68 -6.15 -0.43
N GLN A 131 -14.62 -5.31 0.01
CA GLN A 131 -15.67 -5.72 0.97
C GLN A 131 -16.71 -6.65 0.35
N TRP A 132 -17.13 -6.39 -0.89
CA TRP A 132 -18.16 -7.20 -1.55
C TRP A 132 -17.67 -8.62 -1.85
N GLY A 133 -16.40 -8.76 -2.24
CA GLY A 133 -15.74 -10.06 -2.39
C GLY A 133 -15.52 -10.84 -1.09
N ARG A 134 -15.78 -10.25 0.09
CA ARG A 134 -15.77 -10.97 1.39
C ARG A 134 -17.13 -11.55 1.78
N GLN A 135 -18.22 -11.07 1.21
CA GLN A 135 -19.58 -11.51 1.58
C GLN A 135 -20.05 -12.74 0.79
N HIS A 136 -19.32 -13.15 -0.24
CA HIS A 136 -19.52 -14.38 -1.02
C HIS A 136 -18.26 -15.24 -0.93
#